data_AF-A0A0C3DPH6-F1
#
_entry.id   AF-A0A0C3DPH6-F1
#
_cell.length_a   1.000
_cell.length_b   1.000
_cell.length_c   1.000
_cell.angle_alpha   90.00
_cell.angle_beta   90.00
_cell.angle_gamma   90.00
#
_symmetry.space_group_name_H-M   'P 1'
#
loop_
_entity.id
_entity.type
_entity.pdbx_description
1 polymer ?
#
loop_
_entity_poly.entity_id
_entity_poly.type
_entity_poly.pdbx_seq_one_letter_code
_entity_poly.pdbx_strand_id
1 'polypeptide(L)'
;EAPPLPRICLLCAGDGSFRCTECTHRPVFCTSCCRTQHNLLPLHRIEQWNGMFFQESSLRQAGLVVHLGHGGKPCLAGGYQDRGVPNDFEEDWEDLEEHAGPPHLTAPKDRSCLTVVHTSRVHLCDVRYCNCPGSKDSHLQLARADL
;
A
#
# COMPACT_ATOMS: atom_id res chain seq x y z
N GLU A 1 9.88 -16.64 27.72
CA GLU A 1 9.49 -15.38 27.05
C GLU A 1 10.73 -14.85 26.34
N ALA A 2 10.73 -14.74 25.01
CA ALA A 2 11.89 -14.19 24.30
C ALA A 2 11.91 -12.67 24.51
N PRO A 3 13.05 -12.06 24.87
CA PRO A 3 13.11 -10.61 25.06
C PRO A 3 12.68 -9.90 23.78
N PRO A 4 11.97 -8.75 23.86
CA PRO A 4 11.59 -8.02 22.67
C PRO A 4 12.87 -7.63 21.93
N LEU A 5 13.03 -8.16 20.71
CA LEU A 5 14.11 -7.73 19.82
C LEU A 5 14.10 -6.20 19.77
N PRO A 6 15.28 -5.53 19.85
CA PRO A 6 15.32 -4.09 19.76
C PRO A 6 14.68 -3.66 18.43
N ARG A 7 13.52 -3.00 18.53
CA ARG A 7 12.75 -2.51 17.37
C ARG A 7 13.38 -1.21 16.88
N ILE A 8 14.61 -1.31 16.41
CA ILE A 8 15.37 -0.16 15.93
C ILE A 8 15.21 -0.08 14.42
N CYS A 9 14.83 1.09 13.91
CA CYS A 9 14.76 1.34 12.48
C CYS A 9 16.16 1.20 11.86
N LEU A 10 16.29 0.36 10.84
CA LEU A 10 17.56 0.10 10.15
C LEU A 10 18.20 1.37 9.55
N LEU A 11 17.39 2.35 9.13
CA LEU A 11 17.87 3.51 8.38
C LEU A 11 18.16 4.73 9.26
N CYS A 12 17.39 4.95 10.34
CA CYS A 12 17.52 6.15 11.16
C CYS A 12 17.76 5.89 12.65
N ALA A 13 17.87 4.62 13.05
CA ALA A 13 18.02 4.18 14.45
C ALA A 13 16.90 4.63 15.41
N GLY A 14 15.80 5.21 14.90
CA GLY A 14 14.61 5.53 15.70
C GLY A 14 13.71 4.31 15.94
N ASP A 15 12.49 4.56 16.44
CA ASP A 15 11.54 3.50 16.77
C ASP A 15 10.99 2.79 15.52
N GLY A 16 11.20 1.49 15.48
CA GLY A 16 10.76 0.59 14.43
C GLY A 16 9.33 0.07 14.65
N SER A 17 8.43 0.42 13.74
CA SER A 17 7.02 0.03 13.82
C SER A 17 6.66 -1.08 12.83
N PHE A 18 7.43 -1.21 11.75
CA PHE A 18 7.15 -2.16 10.67
C PHE A 18 8.35 -3.07 10.43
N ARG A 19 8.08 -4.34 10.13
CA ARG A 19 9.08 -5.32 9.71
C ARG A 19 8.73 -5.83 8.34
N CYS A 20 9.65 -5.75 7.38
CA CYS A 20 9.43 -6.38 6.09
C CYS A 20 9.82 -7.87 6.16
N THR A 21 8.99 -8.75 5.60
CA THR A 21 9.24 -10.19 5.61
C THR A 21 9.86 -10.72 4.32
N GLU A 22 9.91 -9.88 3.28
CA GLU A 22 10.45 -10.21 1.95
C GLU A 22 11.79 -9.53 1.64
N CYS A 23 12.09 -8.40 2.28
CA CYS A 23 13.45 -7.83 2.25
C CYS A 23 14.44 -8.79 2.91
N THR A 24 15.65 -8.86 2.36
CA THR A 24 16.76 -9.65 2.91
C THR A 24 17.01 -9.28 4.39
N HIS A 25 17.19 -10.28 5.24
CA HIS A 25 17.39 -10.14 6.69
C HIS A 25 16.19 -9.63 7.51
N ARG A 26 15.01 -9.49 6.91
CA ARG A 26 13.77 -9.07 7.59
C ARG A 26 13.92 -7.78 8.43
N PRO A 27 14.35 -6.68 7.79
CA PRO A 27 14.67 -5.44 8.49
C PRO A 27 13.45 -4.79 9.12
N VAL A 28 13.69 -4.05 10.20
CA VAL A 28 12.69 -3.22 10.89
C VAL A 28 12.86 -1.76 10.48
N PHE A 29 11.75 -1.07 10.24
CA PHE A 29 11.71 0.33 9.84
C PHE A 29 10.71 1.11 10.68
N CYS A 30 10.98 2.41 10.90
CA CYS A 30 9.93 3.35 11.28
C CYS A 30 8.99 3.59 10.08
N THR A 31 7.84 4.22 10.30
CA THR A 31 6.82 4.44 9.25
C THR A 31 7.39 5.16 8.02
N SER A 32 8.15 6.24 8.20
CA SER A 32 8.71 7.02 7.08
C SER A 32 9.73 6.21 6.28
N CYS A 33 10.70 5.60 6.96
CA CYS A 33 11.71 4.75 6.33
C CYS A 33 11.08 3.54 5.62
N CYS A 34 10.02 2.96 6.18
CA CYS A 34 9.29 1.86 5.56
C CYS A 34 8.71 2.29 4.21
N ARG A 35 8.02 3.45 4.16
CA ARG A 35 7.44 3.99 2.91
C ARG A 35 8.52 4.29 1.87
N THR A 36 9.61 4.94 2.28
CA THR A 36 10.71 5.27 1.36
C THR A 36 11.36 4.02 0.78
N GLN A 37 11.67 3.03 1.62
CA GLN A 37 12.34 1.80 1.20
C GLN A 37 11.48 0.97 0.24
N HIS A 38 10.16 0.97 0.41
CA HIS A 38 9.23 0.16 -0.39
C HIS A 38 8.53 0.93 -1.50
N ASN A 39 8.94 2.18 -1.81
CA ASN A 39 8.29 2.99 -2.84
C ASN A 39 8.29 2.33 -4.23
N LEU A 40 9.30 1.51 -4.52
CA LEU A 40 9.42 0.75 -5.77
C LEU A 40 9.17 -0.76 -5.57
N LEU A 41 8.76 -1.16 -4.36
CA LEU A 41 8.47 -2.54 -3.98
C LEU A 41 7.12 -2.59 -3.24
N PRO A 42 6.03 -2.07 -3.85
CA PRO A 42 4.76 -1.86 -3.15
C PRO A 42 4.01 -3.14 -2.80
N LEU A 43 4.43 -4.28 -3.37
CA LEU A 43 3.88 -5.60 -3.10
C LEU A 43 4.63 -6.33 -1.99
N HIS A 44 5.67 -5.72 -1.41
CA HIS A 44 6.38 -6.36 -0.31
C HIS A 44 5.48 -6.57 0.90
N ARG A 45 5.58 -7.77 1.49
CA ARG A 45 4.87 -8.11 2.72
C ARG A 45 5.54 -7.48 3.93
N ILE A 46 4.71 -6.94 4.81
CA ILE A 46 5.16 -6.34 6.06
C ILE A 46 4.30 -6.80 7.24
N GLU A 47 4.85 -6.61 8.43
CA GLU A 47 4.17 -6.79 9.68
C GLU A 47 4.28 -5.49 10.49
N GLN A 48 3.25 -5.17 11.28
CA GLN A 48 3.22 -4.00 12.16
C GLN A 48 3.32 -4.45 13.62
N TRP A 49 4.09 -3.72 14.42
CA TRP A 49 4.13 -3.90 15.86
C TRP A 49 2.83 -3.43 16.50
N ASN A 50 2.15 -4.31 17.23
CA ASN A 50 0.89 -4.00 17.92
C ASN A 50 1.04 -3.70 19.42
N GLY A 51 2.28 -3.63 19.93
CA GLY A 51 2.57 -3.51 21.36
C GLY A 51 3.13 -4.79 21.98
N MET A 52 2.78 -5.95 21.43
CA MET A 52 3.15 -7.28 21.95
C MET A 52 3.96 -8.10 20.94
N PHE A 53 3.56 -8.07 19.67
CA PHE A 53 4.20 -8.80 18.59
C PHE A 53 4.02 -8.08 17.26
N PHE A 54 4.73 -8.56 16.23
CA PHE A 54 4.54 -8.14 14.85
C PHE A 54 3.43 -8.98 14.22
N GLN A 55 2.36 -8.32 13.81
CA GLN A 55 1.21 -8.94 13.14
C GLN A 55 1.15 -8.54 11.68
N GLU A 56 0.50 -9.33 10.83
CA GLU A 56 0.36 -9.05 9.40
C GLU A 56 -0.25 -7.66 9.14
N SER A 57 0.36 -6.93 8.22
CA SER A 57 -0.03 -5.58 7.83
C SER A 57 0.27 -5.36 6.35
N SER A 58 -0.09 -4.20 5.82
CA SER A 58 0.17 -3.83 4.42
C SER A 58 0.91 -2.50 4.32
N LEU A 59 1.65 -2.31 3.23
CA LEU A 59 2.31 -1.04 2.94
C LEU A 59 1.32 0.12 2.83
N ARG A 60 0.08 -0.15 2.41
CA ARG A 60 -1.04 0.78 2.48
C ARG A 60 -1.34 1.24 3.90
N GLN A 61 -1.40 0.34 4.88
CA GLN A 61 -1.58 0.69 6.29
C GLN A 61 -0.38 1.49 6.85
N ALA A 62 0.83 1.27 6.32
CA ALA A 62 1.98 2.13 6.60
C ALA A 62 1.91 3.51 5.91
N GLY A 63 0.91 3.76 5.07
CA GLY A 63 0.69 5.01 4.33
C GLY A 63 1.50 5.12 3.03
N LEU A 64 1.92 3.99 2.46
CA LEU A 64 2.55 3.98 1.13
C LEU A 64 1.51 4.29 0.05
N VAL A 65 1.87 5.20 -0.86
CA VAL A 65 1.08 5.52 -2.05
C VAL A 65 1.96 5.24 -3.26
N VAL A 66 1.46 4.43 -4.19
CA VAL A 66 2.12 4.13 -5.45
C VAL A 66 1.84 5.26 -6.43
N HIS A 67 2.88 5.97 -6.84
CA HIS A 67 2.76 7.03 -7.83
C HIS A 67 3.03 6.46 -9.22
N LEU A 68 2.02 6.48 -10.10
CA LEU A 68 2.16 6.03 -11.47
C LEU A 68 2.76 7.13 -12.34
N GLY A 69 3.62 6.72 -13.27
CA GLY A 69 4.44 7.64 -14.05
C GLY A 69 5.62 8.20 -13.25
N HIS A 70 6.41 9.07 -13.89
CA HIS A 70 7.60 9.73 -13.31
C HIS A 70 8.56 8.79 -12.56
N GLY A 71 8.63 7.51 -12.93
CA GLY A 71 9.46 6.51 -12.25
C GLY A 71 9.13 6.33 -10.77
N GLY A 72 7.85 6.41 -10.38
CA GLY A 72 7.43 6.23 -8.99
C GLY A 72 7.48 7.50 -8.14
N LYS A 73 7.78 8.67 -8.75
CA LYS A 73 7.78 9.97 -8.05
C LYS A 73 6.39 10.62 -8.11
N PRO A 74 6.02 11.42 -7.09
CA PRO A 74 4.78 12.19 -7.13
C PRO A 74 4.69 13.11 -8.35
N CYS A 75 3.56 13.08 -9.04
CA CYS A 75 3.27 14.03 -10.12
C CYS A 75 3.01 15.44 -9.54
N LEU A 76 3.72 16.45 -10.04
CA LEU A 76 3.60 17.85 -9.58
C LEU A 76 2.27 18.49 -9.98
N ALA A 77 1.61 17.99 -11.03
CA ALA A 77 0.32 18.49 -11.48
C ALA A 77 -0.86 18.13 -10.54
N GLY A 78 -0.57 17.44 -9.42
CA GLY A 78 -1.58 16.86 -8.54
C GLY A 78 -2.14 15.59 -9.18
N GLY A 79 -1.81 14.43 -8.59
CA GLY A 79 -2.32 13.15 -9.10
C GLY A 79 -3.85 13.15 -9.10
N TYR A 80 -4.45 12.58 -10.15
CA TYR A 80 -5.90 12.58 -10.33
C TYR A 80 -6.55 11.89 -9.13
N GLN A 81 -7.37 12.62 -8.39
CA GLN A 81 -8.45 12.03 -7.62
C GLN A 81 -9.62 11.94 -8.59
N ASP A 82 -10.12 10.73 -8.80
CA ASP A 82 -11.25 10.46 -9.68
C ASP A 82 -12.39 11.44 -9.38
N ARG A 83 -12.67 12.36 -10.32
CA ARG A 83 -13.85 13.23 -10.21
C ARG A 83 -15.05 12.35 -10.54
N GLY A 84 -15.63 11.80 -9.47
CA GLY A 84 -16.85 11.00 -9.43
C GLY A 84 -17.54 10.79 -10.76
N VAL A 85 -17.32 9.61 -11.35
CA VAL A 85 -18.31 9.05 -12.27
C VAL A 85 -19.57 8.83 -11.44
N PRO A 86 -20.72 9.42 -11.81
CA PRO A 86 -22.00 9.11 -11.18
C PRO A 86 -22.20 7.59 -11.16
N ASN A 87 -22.68 7.11 -10.02
CA ASN A 87 -22.94 5.71 -9.76
C ASN A 87 -24.16 5.25 -10.58
N ASP A 88 -24.08 5.19 -11.91
CA ASP A 88 -25.13 4.64 -12.78
C ASP A 88 -25.05 3.10 -12.85
N PHE A 89 -24.63 2.47 -11.76
CA PHE A 89 -24.73 1.04 -11.57
C PHE A 89 -25.10 0.77 -10.11
N GLU A 90 -26.37 1.02 -9.80
CA GLU A 90 -27.00 0.59 -8.55
C GLU A 90 -27.19 -0.93 -8.55
N GLU A 91 -26.74 -1.54 -7.45
CA GLU A 91 -27.34 -2.68 -6.73
C GLU A 91 -27.55 -4.02 -7.47
N ASP A 92 -26.72 -5.03 -7.16
CA ASP A 92 -27.21 -6.40 -6.83
C ASP A 92 -26.05 -7.29 -6.32
N TRP A 93 -25.47 -6.97 -5.16
CA TRP A 93 -24.68 -7.96 -4.40
C TRP A 93 -24.93 -7.74 -2.91
N GLU A 94 -26.13 -8.11 -2.45
CA GLU A 94 -26.39 -8.33 -1.03
C GLU A 94 -25.81 -9.68 -0.62
N ASP A 95 -24.50 -9.75 -0.34
CA ASP A 95 -23.91 -10.90 0.31
C ASP A 95 -23.46 -10.56 1.74
N LEU A 96 -24.40 -10.84 2.65
CA LEU A 96 -24.23 -11.63 3.88
C LEU A 96 -22.97 -11.40 4.74
N GLU A 97 -23.25 -10.88 5.94
CA GLU A 97 -22.44 -10.94 7.17
C GLU A 97 -21.18 -10.07 7.25
N GLU A 98 -21.37 -8.91 7.90
CA GLU A 98 -20.36 -7.96 8.39
C GLU A 98 -19.50 -8.59 9.50
N HIS A 99 -18.71 -9.60 9.16
CA HIS A 99 -17.49 -9.90 9.91
C HIS A 99 -16.39 -9.04 9.33
N ALA A 100 -15.98 -8.01 10.08
CA ALA A 100 -14.85 -7.16 9.71
C ALA A 100 -13.64 -8.04 9.37
N GLY A 101 -13.38 -8.22 8.07
CA GLY A 101 -12.20 -8.92 7.59
C GLY A 101 -10.94 -8.31 8.19
N PRO A 102 -9.81 -9.04 8.18
CA PRO A 102 -8.60 -8.55 8.82
C PRO A 102 -8.26 -7.15 8.29
N PRO A 103 -7.77 -6.23 9.14
CA PRO A 103 -7.73 -4.80 8.81
C PRO A 103 -6.91 -4.46 7.55
N HIS A 104 -6.04 -5.37 7.09
CA HIS A 104 -5.26 -5.24 5.86
C HIS A 104 -6.04 -5.57 4.56
N LEU A 105 -7.25 -6.14 4.66
CA LEU A 105 -8.17 -6.45 3.56
C LEU A 105 -9.48 -5.64 3.61
N THR A 106 -9.57 -4.64 4.50
CA THR A 106 -10.78 -3.83 4.61
C THR A 106 -11.11 -3.15 3.27
N ALA A 107 -12.34 -3.36 2.81
CA ALA A 107 -12.83 -2.85 1.54
C ALA A 107 -12.61 -1.33 1.44
N PRO A 108 -12.02 -0.83 0.34
CA PRO A 108 -11.72 0.60 0.24
C PRO A 108 -13.00 1.41 0.05
N LYS A 109 -13.15 2.50 0.81
CA LYS A 109 -14.19 3.52 0.57
C LYS A 109 -13.81 4.50 -0.56
N ASP A 110 -12.57 4.45 -1.02
CA ASP A 110 -11.99 5.40 -1.99
C ASP A 110 -11.54 4.65 -3.25
N ARG A 111 -11.88 5.21 -4.42
CA ARG A 111 -11.49 4.73 -5.75
C ARG A 111 -9.99 4.82 -6.04
N SER A 112 -9.22 5.46 -5.16
CA SER A 112 -7.75 5.46 -5.23
C SER A 112 -7.10 4.14 -4.80
N CYS A 113 -7.87 3.19 -4.26
CA CYS A 113 -7.34 1.90 -3.84
C CYS A 113 -7.47 0.85 -4.95
N LEU A 114 -6.34 0.27 -5.35
CA LEU A 114 -6.24 -0.81 -6.31
C LEU A 114 -6.04 -2.14 -5.57
N THR A 115 -6.83 -3.13 -5.94
CA THR A 115 -6.62 -4.53 -5.55
C THR A 115 -5.73 -5.22 -6.57
N VAL A 116 -4.51 -5.56 -6.17
CA VAL A 116 -3.53 -6.28 -7.00
C VAL A 116 -3.53 -7.75 -6.59
N VAL A 117 -3.95 -8.63 -7.50
CA VAL A 117 -3.90 -10.08 -7.27
C VAL A 117 -2.57 -10.60 -7.82
N HIS A 118 -1.63 -10.84 -6.92
CA HIS A 118 -0.36 -11.47 -7.25
C HIS A 118 -0.44 -12.99 -7.01
N THR A 119 0.39 -13.79 -7.70
CA THR A 119 0.48 -15.25 -7.51
C THR A 119 0.66 -15.65 -6.04
N SER A 120 1.21 -14.74 -5.25
CA SER A 120 1.52 -14.95 -3.86
C SER A 120 0.36 -14.65 -2.91
N ARG A 121 -0.38 -13.53 -3.11
CA ARG A 121 -1.48 -12.98 -2.27
C ARG A 121 -2.20 -11.85 -3.00
N VAL A 122 -3.32 -11.42 -2.41
CA VAL A 122 -4.00 -10.17 -2.76
C VAL A 122 -3.36 -9.01 -1.98
N HIS A 123 -3.02 -7.93 -2.69
CA HIS A 123 -2.47 -6.69 -2.13
C HIS A 123 -3.46 -5.55 -2.35
N LEU A 124 -3.65 -4.70 -1.35
CA LEU A 124 -4.35 -3.43 -1.48
C LEU A 124 -3.33 -2.29 -1.50
N CYS A 125 -3.38 -1.47 -2.54
CA CYS A 125 -2.45 -0.36 -2.75
C CYS A 125 -3.20 0.94 -2.98
N ASP A 126 -2.82 2.01 -2.29
CA ASP A 126 -3.27 3.35 -2.68
C ASP A 126 -2.44 3.82 -3.88
N VAL A 127 -3.09 4.29 -4.94
CA VAL A 127 -2.45 4.62 -6.22
C VAL A 127 -2.77 6.06 -6.62
N ARG A 128 -1.80 6.77 -7.18
CA ARG A 128 -1.96 8.11 -7.77
C ARG A 128 -1.45 8.17 -9.18
N TYR A 129 -2.32 8.55 -10.11
CA TYR A 129 -2.02 8.69 -11.53
C TYR A 129 -1.25 9.97 -11.85
N CYS A 130 -0.44 9.93 -12.91
CA CYS A 130 0.18 11.10 -13.52
C CYS A 130 -0.84 11.88 -14.34
N ASN A 131 -0.82 13.21 -14.20
CA ASN A 131 -1.70 14.16 -14.90
C ASN A 131 -0.96 15.19 -15.75
N CYS A 132 0.32 14.96 -16.05
CA CYS A 132 1.05 15.87 -16.92
C CYS A 132 0.41 15.89 -18.33
N PRO A 133 0.48 17.03 -19.05
CA PRO A 133 0.12 17.08 -20.46
C PRO A 133 0.85 15.97 -21.25
N GLY A 134 0.10 15.17 -22.01
CA GLY A 134 0.63 14.02 -22.74
C GLY A 134 0.81 12.74 -21.91
N SER A 135 0.33 12.72 -20.66
CA SER A 135 0.22 11.48 -19.89
C SER A 135 -0.71 10.47 -20.59
N LYS A 136 -0.43 9.18 -20.37
CA LYS A 136 -1.21 8.08 -20.93
C LYS A 136 -2.50 7.91 -20.12
N ASP A 137 -3.49 7.25 -20.69
CA ASP A 137 -4.71 6.87 -19.95
C ASP A 137 -4.38 6.03 -18.71
N SER A 138 -5.27 6.08 -17.70
CA SER A 138 -5.10 5.43 -16.40
C SER A 138 -4.67 3.95 -16.52
N HIS A 139 -5.39 3.16 -17.30
CA HIS A 139 -5.10 1.74 -17.52
C HIS A 139 -3.71 1.50 -18.15
N LEU A 140 -3.23 2.39 -19.04
CA LEU A 140 -1.89 2.31 -19.62
C LEU A 140 -0.79 2.76 -18.65
N GLN A 141 -1.12 3.60 -17.67
CA GLN A 141 -0.19 3.95 -16.59
C GLN A 141 -0.02 2.78 -15.62
N LEU A 142 -1.13 2.11 -15.26
CA LEU A 142 -1.12 0.89 -14.45
C LEU A 142 -0.33 -0.23 -15.12
N ALA A 143 -0.64 -0.52 -16.40
CA ALA A 143 0.04 -1.58 -17.15
C ALA A 143 1.56 -1.35 -17.30
N ARG A 144 2.05 -0.12 -17.10
CA ARG A 144 3.49 0.20 -17.12
C ARG A 144 4.14 0.29 -15.75
N ALA A 145 3.35 0.22 -14.68
CA ALA A 145 3.87 0.26 -13.34
C ALA A 145 4.38 -1.12 -12.87
N ASP A 146 4.16 -2.17 -13.66
CA ASP A 146 4.59 -3.55 -13.40
C ASP A 146 4.25 -4.01 -11.97
N LEU A 147 2.99 -3.75 -11.57
CA LEU A 147 2.38 -4.22 -10.32
C LEU A 147 1.80 -5.63 -10.48
#